data_AF-A0A367LWT1-F1
#
_entry.id   AF-A0A367LWT1-F1
#
_cell.length_a   1.000
_cell.length_b   1.000
_cell.length_c   1.000
_cell.angle_alpha   90.00
_cell.angle_beta   90.00
_cell.angle_gamma   90.00
#
_symmetry.space_group_name_H-M   'P 1'
#
loop_
_entity.id
_entity.type
_entity.pdbx_description
1 polymer ?
#
loop_
_entity_poly.entity_id
_entity_poly.type
_entity_poly.pdbx_seq_one_letter_code
_entity_poly.pdbx_strand_id
1 'polypeptide(L)' 'TIQSRALAGLSNGTLVCCLPGSTNACRTAWEGILVEQLDARHRPCNFVPHLKQAAPCESRG' A
#
# COMPACT_ATOMS: atom_id res chain seq x y z
N THR A 1 2.29 17.84 3.79
CA THR A 1 1.58 17.37 4.99
C THR A 1 2.56 17.31 6.15
N ILE A 2 2.56 18.31 7.04
CA ILE A 2 3.42 18.31 8.25
C ILE A 2 2.68 17.77 9.49
N GLN A 3 1.34 17.79 9.44
CA GLN A 3 0.45 17.46 10.57
C GLN A 3 0.16 15.97 10.72
N SER A 4 0.54 15.13 9.75
CA SER A 4 0.20 13.71 9.72
C SER A 4 1.48 12.89 9.53
N ARG A 5 1.74 11.92 10.42
CA ARG A 5 2.92 11.05 10.36
C ARG A 5 2.58 9.72 9.69
N ALA A 6 2.23 9.76 8.41
CA ALA A 6 2.06 8.54 7.62
C ALA A 6 3.41 7.84 7.43
N LEU A 7 3.42 6.51 7.53
CA LEU A 7 4.63 5.70 7.37
C LEU A 7 4.29 4.45 6.56
N ALA A 8 5.25 3.93 5.79
CA ALA A 8 5.12 2.63 5.16
C ALA A 8 6.45 1.87 5.25
N GLY A 9 6.39 0.55 5.27
CA GLY A 9 7.57 -0.31 5.31
C GLY A 9 7.26 -1.73 4.87
N LEU A 10 8.31 -2.46 4.51
CA LEU A 10 8.25 -3.89 4.21
C LEU A 10 8.78 -4.67 5.42
N SER A 11 7.99 -5.63 5.90
CA SER A 11 8.38 -6.56 6.94
C SER A 11 8.05 -7.98 6.51
N ASN A 12 9.05 -8.85 6.43
CA ASN A 12 8.88 -10.26 6.02
C ASN A 12 8.11 -10.44 4.68
N GLY A 13 8.43 -9.60 3.68
CA GLY A 13 7.73 -9.60 2.39
C GLY A 13 6.28 -9.12 2.45
N THR A 14 5.86 -8.50 3.57
CA THR A 14 4.54 -7.88 3.74
C THR A 14 4.69 -6.38 3.74
N LEU A 15 3.99 -5.69 2.84
CA LEU A 15 3.91 -4.23 2.83
C LEU A 15 2.92 -3.77 3.92
N VAL A 16 3.39 -2.91 4.81
CA VAL A 16 2.58 -2.30 5.88
C VAL A 16 2.53 -0.80 5.66
N CYS A 17 1.34 -0.22 5.54
CA CYS A 17 1.11 1.21 5.33
C CYS A 17 0.24 1.78 6.45
N CYS A 18 0.80 2.68 7.25
CA CYS A 18 0.11 3.43 8.30
C CYS A 18 -0.37 4.77 7.74
N LEU A 19 -1.68 4.88 7.48
CA LEU A 19 -2.31 6.06 6.88
C LEU A 19 -3.11 6.86 7.92
N PRO A 20 -3.36 8.17 7.69
CA PRO A 20 -4.23 8.96 8.55
C PRO A 20 -5.68 8.44 8.48
N GLY A 21 -6.43 8.53 9.58
CA GLY A 21 -7.80 8.00 9.66
C GLY A 21 -8.86 8.70 8.79
N SER A 22 -8.51 9.83 8.16
CA SER A 22 -9.42 10.53 7.23
C SER A 22 -9.60 9.73 5.94
N THR A 23 -10.84 9.51 5.52
CA THR A 23 -11.17 8.82 4.27
C THR A 23 -10.51 9.46 3.05
N ASN A 24 -10.40 10.79 3.04
CA ASN A 24 -9.73 11.50 1.95
C ASN A 24 -8.23 11.21 1.94
N ALA A 25 -7.59 11.10 3.10
CA ALA A 25 -6.17 10.73 3.18
C ALA A 25 -5.95 9.29 2.70
N CYS A 26 -6.83 8.36 3.07
CA CYS A 26 -6.79 6.99 2.55
C CYS A 26 -6.99 6.95 1.04
N ARG A 27 -7.96 7.72 0.51
CA ARG A 27 -8.18 7.83 -0.94
C ARG A 27 -6.94 8.37 -1.65
N THR A 28 -6.36 9.48 -1.16
CA THR A 28 -5.16 10.07 -1.75
C THR A 28 -3.97 9.11 -1.72
N ALA A 29 -3.77 8.37 -0.62
CA ALA A 29 -2.71 7.36 -0.55
C ALA A 29 -2.96 6.19 -1.51
N TRP A 30 -4.20 5.75 -1.65
CA TRP A 30 -4.57 4.67 -2.56
C TRP A 30 -4.40 5.07 -4.02
N GLU A 31 -5.12 6.11 -4.45
CA GLU A 31 -5.18 6.55 -5.84
C GLU A 31 -3.87 7.20 -6.30
N GLY A 32 -3.14 7.87 -5.40
CA GLY A 32 -1.93 8.61 -5.75
C GLY A 32 -0.62 7.84 -5.58
N ILE A 33 -0.62 6.70 -4.89
CA ILE A 33 0.62 5.95 -4.60
C ILE A 33 0.41 4.44 -4.68
N LEU A 34 -0.49 3.88 -3.85
CA LEU A 34 -0.54 2.43 -3.64
C LEU A 34 -1.05 1.67 -4.88
N VAL A 35 -2.02 2.22 -5.60
CA VAL A 35 -2.61 1.54 -6.76
C VAL A 35 -1.58 1.29 -7.86
N GLU A 36 -0.72 2.28 -8.13
CA GLU A 36 0.33 2.15 -9.15
C GLU A 36 1.44 1.22 -8.67
N GLN A 37 1.86 1.34 -7.41
CA GLN A 37 2.95 0.53 -6.86
C GLN A 37 2.57 -0.95 -6.62
N LEU A 38 1.27 -1.25 -6.52
CA LEU A 38 0.73 -2.61 -6.41
C LEU A 38 0.27 -3.18 -7.76
N ASP A 39 0.37 -2.42 -8.85
CA ASP A 39 0.16 -2.92 -10.21
C ASP A 39 1.46 -3.50 -10.77
N ALA A 40 1.45 -4.79 -11.08
CA ALA A 40 2.60 -5.50 -11.67
C ALA A 40 3.06 -4.90 -13.01
N ARG A 41 2.18 -4.16 -13.70
CA ARG A 41 2.45 -3.52 -14.99
C ARG A 41 3.12 -2.17 -14.86
N HIS A 42 3.14 -1.58 -13.66
CA HIS A 42 3.76 -0.28 -13.42
C HIS A 42 5.28 -0.37 -13.64
N ARG A 43 5.82 0.65 -14.33
CA ARG A 43 7.22 0.74 -14.76
C ARG A 43 7.82 2.06 -14.26
N PRO A 44 9.14 2.12 -14.00
CA PRO A 44 10.15 1.10 -14.26
C PRO A 44 10.25 -0.01 -13.20
N CYS A 45 9.60 0.16 -12.04
CA CYS A 45 9.61 -0.81 -10.94
C CYS A 45 8.30 -0.71 -10.13
N ASN A 46 8.00 -1.73 -9.34
CA ASN A 46 6.85 -1.77 -8.45
C ASN A 46 7.10 -2.76 -7.28
N PHE A 47 6.19 -2.84 -6.31
CA PHE A 47 6.36 -3.69 -5.14
C PHE A 47 5.99 -5.16 -5.37
N VAL A 48 5.24 -5.49 -6.42
CA VAL A 48 4.70 -6.84 -6.64
C VAL A 48 5.77 -7.95 -6.59
N PRO A 49 6.97 -7.80 -7.21
CA PRO A 49 8.03 -8.81 -7.12
C PRO A 49 8.58 -9.05 -5.71
N HIS A 50 8.41 -8.09 -4.79
CA HIS A 50 8.95 -8.14 -3.43
C HIS A 50 7.93 -8.65 -2.41
N LEU A 51 6.67 -8.81 -2.81
CA LEU A 51 5.61 -9.27 -1.92
C LEU A 51 5.65 -10.79 -1.76
N LYS A 52 5.47 -11.24 -0.52
CA LYS A 52 5.31 -12.66 -0.21
C LYS A 52 4.00 -13.15 -0.80
N GLN A 53 4.03 -14.30 -1.46
CA GLN A 53 2.84 -15.01 -1.89
C GLN A 53 2.05 -15.44 -0.65
N ALA A 54 0.91 -14.80 -0.42
CA ALA A 54 -0.01 -15.12 0.67
C ALA A 54 -1.24 -15.85 0.13
N ALA A 55 -1.86 -16.66 0.97
CA ALA A 55 -3.19 -17.18 0.67
C ALA A 55 -4.16 -16.00 0.46
N PRO A 56 -5.13 -16.11 -0.46
CA PRO A 56 -6.15 -15.08 -0.63
C PRO A 56 -6.86 -14.82 0.70
N CYS A 57 -6.96 -13.56 1.08
CA CYS A 57 -7.71 -13.18 2.26
C CYS A 57 -9.22 -13.27 1.97
N GLU A 58 -9.98 -13.81 2.92
CA GLU A 58 -11.44 -13.71 2.87
C GLU A 58 -11.86 -12.26 3.07
N SER A 59 -12.98 -11.84 2.46
CA SER A 59 -13.54 -10.52 2.76
C SER A 59 -13.88 -10.46 4.24
N ARG A 60 -13.63 -9.31 4.87
CA ARG A 60 -14.18 -9.05 6.20
C ARG A 60 -15.67 -8.77 6.03
N GLY A 61 -16.47 -9.84 6.02
CA GLY A 61 -17.92 -9.79 5.78
C GLY A 61 -18.29 -9.87 4.30
#